data_AF-A0A2M9KRQ3-F1
#
_entry.id   AF-A0A2M9KRQ3-F1
#
_cell.length_a   1.000
_cell.length_b   1.000
_cell.length_c   1.000
_cell.angle_alpha   90.00
_cell.angle_beta   90.00
_cell.angle_gamma   90.00
#
_symmetry.space_group_name_H-M   'P 1'
#
loop_
_entity.id
_entity.type
_entity.pdbx_description
1 polymer ?
#
loop_
_entity_poly.entity_id
_entity_poly.type
_entity_poly.pdbx_seq_one_letter_code
_entity_poly.pdbx_strand_id
1 'polypeptide(L)'
;MTPHPPSEHPDLDALADLAEDLLPAEQAEPLHRHLAACPACAEDYAALSGLPELLADLPAAPMPQDVADRLTAALAAESAARAETRAEERPERPLAAPSGPSAPSRPGGPARAATGPGRPARRRRRALSLLLATAAVAAVATLGGLLIDRDTARSTASAAHGDSGKAAAEPSAVDASRPRPNAAAGSQGPEFTAEQLPAQIRQLLSAKPADQLAPADPGGSAPACALAAAGHPDDPPLTTGTGRYQGRPVLALVFRPPGGSGPLDVYLATPDCPGSSILLHSTVPAP
;
A
#
# COMPACT_ATOMS: atom_id res chain seq x y z
N MET A 1 -17.78 -0.42 -15.62
CA MET A 1 -17.13 0.90 -15.64
C MET A 1 -18.17 1.97 -15.91
N THR A 2 -18.67 2.62 -14.87
CA THR A 2 -19.48 3.84 -15.00
C THR A 2 -18.53 5.00 -15.27
N PRO A 3 -18.73 5.78 -16.36
CA PRO A 3 -17.92 6.96 -16.62
C PRO A 3 -18.18 8.01 -15.53
N HIS A 4 -17.13 8.34 -14.77
CA HIS A 4 -17.12 9.47 -13.84
C HIS A 4 -17.24 10.77 -14.64
N PRO A 5 -17.98 11.80 -14.18
CA PRO A 5 -18.03 13.10 -14.84
C PRO A 5 -16.63 13.70 -14.96
N PRO A 6 -16.37 14.61 -15.92
CA PRO A 6 -15.02 15.13 -16.16
C PRO A 6 -14.58 15.98 -14.97
N SER A 7 -13.87 15.36 -14.04
CA SER A 7 -12.95 16.05 -13.16
C SER A 7 -11.89 16.74 -14.02
N GLU A 8 -11.47 17.93 -13.62
CA GLU A 8 -10.41 18.70 -14.31
C GLU A 8 -9.07 17.93 -14.32
N HIS A 9 -8.93 16.95 -13.42
CA HIS A 9 -7.81 16.04 -13.30
C HIS A 9 -8.21 14.60 -13.65
N PRO A 10 -7.29 13.80 -14.23
CA PRO A 10 -7.49 12.38 -14.41
C PRO A 10 -7.66 11.68 -13.05
N ASP A 11 -8.38 10.56 -13.08
CA ASP A 11 -8.57 9.71 -11.90
C ASP A 11 -7.23 9.11 -11.43
N LEU A 12 -7.11 8.89 -10.12
CA LEU A 12 -5.91 8.30 -9.52
C LEU A 12 -5.70 6.86 -10.02
N ASP A 13 -6.77 6.10 -10.22
CA ASP A 13 -6.68 4.75 -10.77
C ASP A 13 -6.08 4.76 -12.19
N ALA A 14 -6.46 5.74 -13.01
CA ALA A 14 -5.89 5.91 -14.35
C ALA A 14 -4.40 6.31 -14.32
N LEU A 15 -3.98 7.10 -13.32
CA LEU A 15 -2.56 7.41 -13.11
C LEU A 15 -1.77 6.19 -12.60
N ALA A 16 -2.37 5.36 -11.77
CA ALA A 16 -1.77 4.11 -11.30
C ALA A 16 -1.62 3.09 -12.45
N ASP A 17 -2.66 2.91 -13.27
CA ASP A 17 -2.60 2.06 -14.47
C ASP A 17 -1.54 2.56 -15.46
N LEU A 18 -1.35 3.88 -15.58
CA LEU A 18 -0.29 4.47 -16.39
C LEU A 18 1.11 4.22 -15.80
N ALA A 19 1.26 4.27 -14.47
CA ALA A 19 2.53 4.04 -13.80
C ALA A 19 3.01 2.59 -13.94
N GLU A 20 2.06 1.65 -13.98
CA GLU A 20 2.30 0.21 -14.12
C GLU A 20 2.28 -0.28 -15.58
N ASP A 21 2.26 0.63 -16.57
CA ASP A 21 2.24 0.34 -18.02
C ASP A 21 1.09 -0.61 -18.44
N LEU A 22 -0.08 -0.46 -17.80
CA LEU A 22 -1.27 -1.29 -18.03
C LEU A 22 -2.22 -0.69 -19.07
N LEU A 23 -2.03 0.57 -19.43
CA LEU A 23 -2.87 1.26 -20.40
C LEU A 23 -2.39 1.05 -21.83
N PRO A 24 -3.30 0.83 -22.79
CA PRO A 24 -2.93 0.83 -24.20
C PRO A 24 -2.53 2.26 -24.64
N ALA A 25 -1.74 2.35 -25.70
CA ALA A 25 -1.14 3.61 -26.15
C ALA A 25 -2.18 4.72 -26.38
N GLU A 26 -3.36 4.40 -26.90
CA GLU A 26 -4.43 5.37 -27.13
C GLU A 26 -4.96 6.03 -25.85
N GLN A 27 -4.87 5.36 -24.70
CA GLN A 27 -5.29 5.88 -23.39
C GLN A 27 -4.13 6.54 -22.64
N ALA A 28 -2.90 6.04 -22.81
CA ALA A 28 -1.71 6.58 -22.18
C ALA A 28 -1.28 7.95 -22.75
N GLU A 29 -1.35 8.14 -24.07
CA GLU A 29 -0.90 9.39 -24.72
C GLU A 29 -1.61 10.66 -24.20
N PRO A 30 -2.94 10.70 -24.06
CA PRO A 30 -3.63 11.85 -23.47
C PRO A 30 -3.21 12.12 -22.02
N LEU A 31 -2.98 11.07 -21.22
CA LEU A 31 -2.55 11.21 -19.83
C LEU A 31 -1.13 11.77 -19.75
N HIS A 32 -0.18 11.25 -20.53
CA HIS A 32 1.16 11.82 -20.62
C HIS A 32 1.15 13.30 -21.03
N ARG A 33 0.25 13.68 -21.95
CA ARG A 33 0.06 15.09 -22.34
C ARG A 33 -0.49 15.93 -21.17
N HIS A 34 -1.42 15.39 -20.39
CA HIS A 34 -1.92 16.06 -19.19
C HIS A 34 -0.84 16.24 -18.13
N LEU A 35 -0.05 15.19 -17.84
CA LEU A 35 1.07 15.24 -16.89
C LEU A 35 2.12 16.30 -17.28
N ALA A 36 2.35 16.49 -18.58
CA ALA A 36 3.25 17.54 -19.07
C ALA A 36 2.70 18.96 -18.85
N ALA A 37 1.39 19.11 -18.69
CA ALA A 37 0.71 20.41 -18.55
C ALA A 37 0.24 20.72 -17.12
N CYS A 38 0.11 19.72 -16.25
CA CYS A 38 -0.45 19.84 -14.90
C CYS A 38 0.56 19.35 -13.84
N PRO A 39 1.18 20.26 -13.07
CA PRO A 39 2.21 19.89 -12.09
C PRO A 39 1.65 19.07 -10.93
N ALA A 40 0.41 19.31 -10.50
CA ALA A 40 -0.22 18.53 -9.41
C ALA A 40 -0.31 17.04 -9.77
N CYS A 41 -0.83 16.71 -10.97
CA CYS A 41 -0.89 15.32 -11.41
C CYS A 41 0.50 14.72 -11.68
N ALA A 42 1.49 15.53 -12.07
CA ALA A 42 2.87 15.07 -12.22
C ALA A 42 3.49 14.68 -10.86
N GLU A 43 3.19 15.42 -9.80
CA GLU A 43 3.61 15.08 -8.43
C GLU A 43 2.93 13.79 -7.95
N ASP A 44 1.62 13.64 -8.17
CA ASP A 44 0.89 12.42 -7.81
C ASP A 44 1.44 11.20 -8.56
N TYR A 45 1.66 11.33 -9.89
CA TYR A 45 2.27 10.27 -10.70
C TYR A 45 3.69 9.91 -10.22
N ALA A 46 4.51 10.91 -9.88
CA ALA A 46 5.85 10.68 -9.35
C ALA A 46 5.81 9.92 -8.01
N ALA A 47 4.88 10.29 -7.11
CA ALA A 47 4.68 9.60 -5.84
C ALA A 47 4.29 8.12 -6.05
N LEU A 48 3.36 7.85 -6.98
CA LEU A 48 2.96 6.47 -7.32
C LEU A 48 4.12 5.66 -7.92
N SER A 49 4.83 6.22 -8.90
CA SER A 49 5.95 5.54 -9.57
C SER A 49 7.16 5.27 -8.67
N GLY A 50 7.27 5.97 -7.53
CA GLY A 50 8.30 5.74 -6.52
C GLY A 50 8.00 4.62 -5.52
N LEU A 51 6.74 4.17 -5.42
CA LEU A 51 6.34 3.11 -4.48
C LEU A 51 7.05 1.76 -4.72
N PRO A 52 7.23 1.27 -5.96
CA PRO A 52 7.92 0.00 -6.20
C PRO A 52 9.36 -0.02 -5.68
N GLU A 53 10.07 1.11 -5.76
CA GLU A 53 11.43 1.23 -5.23
C GLU A 53 11.44 1.14 -3.70
N LEU A 54 10.48 1.79 -3.03
CA LEU A 54 10.33 1.69 -1.58
C LEU A 54 9.98 0.26 -1.13
N LEU A 55 9.22 -0.47 -1.94
CA LEU A 55 8.85 -1.86 -1.65
C LEU A 55 9.97 -2.85 -1.96
N ALA A 56 10.91 -2.51 -2.84
CA ALA A 56 12.00 -3.39 -3.25
C ALA A 56 12.97 -3.73 -2.09
N ASP A 57 13.06 -2.86 -1.08
CA ASP A 57 13.89 -3.09 0.12
C ASP A 57 13.28 -4.09 1.11
N LEU A 58 12.01 -4.48 0.91
CA LEU A 58 11.36 -5.45 1.77
C LEU A 58 11.90 -6.87 1.51
N PRO A 59 12.09 -7.69 2.55
CA PRO A 59 12.58 -9.04 2.39
C PRO A 59 11.59 -9.88 1.57
N ALA A 60 11.99 -10.29 0.38
CA ALA A 60 11.23 -11.20 -0.46
C ALA A 60 11.38 -12.66 0.02
N ALA A 61 10.31 -13.45 -0.14
CA ALA A 61 10.39 -14.89 0.06
C ALA A 61 11.40 -15.51 -0.92
N PRO A 62 12.16 -16.55 -0.52
CA PRO A 62 13.13 -17.18 -1.40
C PRO A 62 12.44 -17.80 -2.61
N MET A 63 13.03 -17.60 -3.80
CA MET A 63 12.56 -18.24 -5.02
C MET A 63 12.64 -19.77 -4.89
N PRO A 64 11.57 -20.52 -5.25
CA PRO A 64 11.61 -21.97 -5.32
C PRO A 64 12.76 -22.46 -6.22
N GLN A 65 13.51 -23.45 -5.75
CA GLN A 65 14.73 -23.91 -6.44
C GLN A 65 14.43 -24.50 -7.82
N ASP A 66 13.30 -25.18 -7.97
CA ASP A 66 12.86 -25.74 -9.26
C ASP A 66 12.63 -24.65 -10.31
N VAL A 67 12.10 -23.49 -9.90
CA VAL A 67 11.93 -22.33 -10.79
C VAL A 67 13.28 -21.73 -11.16
N ALA A 68 14.17 -21.56 -10.19
CA ALA A 68 15.51 -21.03 -10.41
C ALA A 68 16.34 -21.91 -11.37
N ASP A 69 16.26 -23.23 -11.20
CA ASP A 69 16.94 -24.21 -12.07
C ASP A 69 16.40 -24.16 -13.50
N ARG A 70 15.08 -24.09 -13.65
CA ARG A 70 14.43 -23.97 -14.97
C ARG A 70 14.83 -22.68 -15.69
N LEU A 71 14.87 -21.55 -14.98
CA LEU A 71 15.31 -20.27 -15.55
C LEU A 71 16.78 -20.31 -15.95
N THR A 72 17.63 -20.88 -15.10
CA THR A 72 19.07 -21.02 -15.37
C THR A 72 19.31 -21.90 -16.60
N ALA A 73 18.61 -23.03 -16.71
CA ALA A 73 18.69 -23.91 -17.87
C ALA A 73 18.20 -23.23 -19.15
N ALA A 74 17.09 -22.49 -19.10
CA ALA A 74 16.57 -21.75 -20.25
C ALA A 74 17.54 -20.66 -20.73
N LEU A 75 18.13 -19.90 -19.80
CA LEU A 75 19.14 -18.88 -20.11
C LEU A 75 20.41 -19.50 -20.70
N ALA A 76 20.85 -20.65 -20.18
CA ALA A 76 22.00 -21.37 -20.73
C ALA A 76 21.75 -21.83 -22.17
N ALA A 77 20.59 -22.42 -22.45
CA ALA A 77 20.20 -22.85 -23.79
C ALA A 77 20.13 -21.67 -24.79
N GLU A 78 19.48 -20.55 -24.40
CA GLU A 78 19.43 -19.34 -25.23
C GLU A 78 20.81 -18.74 -25.48
N SER A 79 21.68 -18.73 -24.47
CA SER A 79 23.05 -18.24 -24.63
C SER A 79 23.87 -19.09 -25.61
N ALA A 80 23.67 -20.42 -25.62
CA ALA A 80 24.31 -21.33 -26.55
C ALA A 80 23.80 -21.12 -27.98
N ALA A 81 22.48 -21.05 -28.18
CA ALA A 81 21.86 -20.79 -29.48
C ALA A 81 22.31 -19.43 -30.06
N ARG A 82 22.40 -18.38 -29.24
CA ARG A 82 22.95 -17.08 -29.64
C ARG A 82 24.44 -17.13 -29.98
N ALA A 83 25.21 -18.01 -29.34
CA ALA A 83 26.62 -18.19 -29.65
C ALA A 83 26.81 -18.93 -30.99
N GLU A 84 26.00 -19.95 -31.27
CA GLU A 84 26.00 -20.69 -32.54
C GLU A 84 25.60 -19.80 -33.71
N THR A 85 24.49 -19.07 -33.60
CA THR A 85 24.07 -18.11 -34.65
C THR A 85 25.13 -17.04 -34.93
N ARG A 86 25.79 -16.51 -33.89
CA ARG A 86 26.92 -15.57 -34.05
C ARG A 86 28.16 -16.22 -34.66
N ALA A 87 28.41 -17.52 -34.42
CA ALA A 87 29.52 -18.24 -35.02
C ALA A 87 29.27 -18.48 -36.51
N GLU A 88 28.03 -18.81 -36.89
CA GLU A 88 27.59 -18.99 -38.28
C GLU A 88 27.63 -17.68 -39.08
N GLU A 89 27.21 -16.56 -38.45
CA GLU A 89 27.17 -15.24 -39.09
C GLU A 89 28.53 -14.53 -39.12
N ARG A 90 29.55 -15.07 -38.44
CA ARG A 90 30.92 -14.58 -38.58
C ARG A 90 31.48 -15.16 -39.89
N PRO A 91 31.66 -14.36 -40.96
CA PRO A 91 32.32 -14.87 -42.15
C PRO A 91 33.71 -15.30 -41.71
N GLU A 92 34.09 -16.53 -42.01
CA GLU A 92 35.48 -16.96 -41.95
C GLU A 92 36.29 -15.95 -42.77
N ARG A 93 36.94 -15.01 -42.09
CA ARG A 93 38.05 -14.29 -42.68
C ARG A 93 39.21 -15.25 -42.48
N PRO A 94 39.68 -15.96 -43.52
CA PRO A 94 40.75 -16.92 -43.34
C PRO A 94 41.94 -16.18 -42.75
N LEU A 95 42.46 -16.69 -41.63
CA LEU A 95 43.79 -16.33 -41.18
C LEU A 95 44.74 -16.93 -42.22
N ALA A 96 44.94 -16.21 -43.33
CA ALA A 96 45.95 -16.55 -44.33
C ALA A 96 47.31 -16.42 -43.62
N ALA A 97 47.82 -17.57 -43.16
CA ALA A 97 49.23 -17.72 -42.86
C ALA A 97 49.98 -17.59 -44.19
N PRO A 98 50.86 -16.59 -44.38
CA PRO A 98 51.72 -16.58 -45.55
C PRO A 98 52.83 -17.60 -45.34
N SER A 99 52.67 -18.79 -45.91
CA SER A 99 53.78 -19.70 -46.17
C SER A 99 54.66 -19.11 -47.27
N GLY A 100 55.67 -18.33 -46.87
CA GLY A 100 56.77 -17.89 -47.75
C GLY A 100 58.03 -18.77 -47.53
N PRO A 101 58.83 -19.03 -48.57
CA PRO A 101 59.99 -19.93 -48.48
C PRO A 101 61.15 -19.29 -47.69
N SER A 102 61.93 -20.18 -47.07
CA SER A 102 63.11 -19.87 -46.26
C SER A 102 64.20 -19.11 -47.03
N ALA A 103 64.67 -17.98 -46.50
CA ALA A 103 65.98 -17.39 -46.78
C ALA A 103 66.47 -16.53 -45.58
N PRO A 104 67.79 -16.40 -45.34
CA PRO A 104 68.32 -16.04 -44.02
C PRO A 104 68.63 -14.55 -43.81
N SER A 105 68.61 -14.16 -42.54
CA SER A 105 69.38 -13.13 -41.82
C SER A 105 69.94 -11.91 -42.57
N ARG A 106 69.43 -10.71 -42.23
CA ARG A 106 70.28 -9.51 -41.99
C ARG A 106 69.53 -8.39 -41.22
N PRO A 107 70.26 -7.55 -40.45
CA PRO A 107 69.68 -6.66 -39.45
C PRO A 107 69.53 -5.21 -39.92
N GLY A 108 68.65 -4.46 -39.25
CA GLY A 108 68.80 -3.03 -39.02
C GLY A 108 67.79 -2.10 -39.72
N GLY A 109 67.14 -1.25 -38.92
CA GLY A 109 66.70 0.08 -39.35
C GLY A 109 65.19 0.36 -39.28
N PRO A 110 64.77 1.63 -39.05
CA PRO A 110 63.76 1.95 -38.05
C PRO A 110 62.34 2.19 -38.58
N ALA A 111 61.40 2.21 -37.63
CA ALA A 111 59.99 2.50 -37.78
C ALA A 111 59.70 3.86 -38.44
N ARG A 112 58.71 3.87 -39.35
CA ARG A 112 57.95 5.07 -39.71
C ARG A 112 56.45 4.83 -39.54
N ALA A 113 55.84 5.83 -38.94
CA ALA A 113 54.44 5.93 -38.54
C ALA A 113 53.49 6.16 -39.72
N ALA A 114 52.20 5.85 -39.50
CA ALA A 114 51.02 6.56 -40.00
C ALA A 114 49.77 5.99 -39.28
N THR A 115 49.27 6.64 -38.23
CA THR A 115 48.10 7.55 -38.25
C THR A 115 46.79 6.92 -38.73
N GLY A 116 45.88 6.65 -37.79
CA GLY A 116 44.46 6.38 -38.03
C GLY A 116 43.67 6.45 -36.71
N PRO A 117 42.50 7.11 -36.65
CA PRO A 117 41.94 7.67 -35.41
C PRO A 117 41.15 6.63 -34.60
N GLY A 118 41.67 6.26 -33.42
CA GLY A 118 40.99 5.44 -32.43
C GLY A 118 40.03 6.28 -31.57
N ARG A 119 38.76 5.87 -31.54
CA ARG A 119 37.73 6.36 -30.61
C ARG A 119 38.20 6.19 -29.14
N PRO A 120 37.83 7.11 -28.23
CA PRO A 120 38.34 7.08 -26.86
C PRO A 120 37.71 5.94 -26.05
N ALA A 121 38.55 4.98 -25.65
CA ALA A 121 38.23 4.06 -24.56
C ALA A 121 38.22 4.84 -23.23
N ARG A 122 37.03 5.02 -22.62
CA ARG A 122 36.92 5.54 -21.24
C ARG A 122 37.39 4.46 -20.26
N ARG A 123 38.71 4.44 -20.05
CA ARG A 123 39.40 3.68 -19.02
C ARG A 123 39.14 4.31 -17.66
N ARG A 124 38.67 3.46 -16.74
CA ARG A 124 38.80 3.50 -15.28
C ARG A 124 39.81 4.54 -14.76
N ARG A 125 39.36 5.42 -13.88
CA ARG A 125 40.21 6.10 -12.90
C ARG A 125 39.66 5.83 -11.50
N ARG A 126 40.32 4.89 -10.81
CA ARG A 126 40.38 4.88 -9.35
C ARG A 126 41.51 5.83 -8.98
N ALA A 127 41.23 6.86 -8.17
CA ALA A 127 42.13 7.40 -7.16
C ALA A 127 41.50 8.62 -6.45
N LEU A 128 41.27 8.44 -5.15
CA LEU A 128 41.59 9.39 -4.07
C LEU A 128 40.82 10.72 -3.99
N SER A 129 39.84 10.74 -3.10
CA SER A 129 39.68 11.83 -2.12
C SER A 129 39.17 11.26 -0.80
N LEU A 130 40.11 11.12 0.13
CA LEU A 130 39.94 10.87 1.56
C LEU A 130 39.84 12.22 2.27
N LEU A 131 39.11 12.23 3.40
CA LEU A 131 39.07 13.19 4.51
C LEU A 131 38.01 14.30 4.49
N LEU A 132 37.06 14.17 5.43
CA LEU A 132 36.65 15.12 6.49
C LEU A 132 35.55 14.41 7.33
N ALA A 133 35.85 13.78 8.47
CA ALA A 133 36.02 14.34 9.82
C ALA A 133 34.69 14.77 10.51
N THR A 134 34.13 13.83 11.27
CA THR A 134 33.62 13.90 12.67
C THR A 134 33.17 15.25 13.29
N ALA A 135 31.92 15.29 13.79
CA ALA A 135 31.49 15.81 15.11
C ALA A 135 30.00 15.46 15.31
N ALA A 136 29.57 14.61 16.25
CA ALA A 136 29.50 14.74 17.71
C ALA A 136 28.05 14.95 18.21
N VAL A 137 27.43 13.83 18.61
CA VAL A 137 26.42 13.55 19.64
C VAL A 137 25.80 14.74 20.43
N ALA A 138 24.47 14.74 20.52
CA ALA A 138 23.73 15.01 21.76
C ALA A 138 22.36 14.33 21.74
N ALA A 139 22.24 13.25 22.51
CA ALA A 139 20.96 12.68 22.91
C ALA A 139 20.32 13.58 23.98
N VAL A 140 19.04 13.92 23.80
CA VAL A 140 18.18 14.35 24.90
C VAL A 140 16.95 13.46 24.91
N ALA A 141 17.04 12.41 25.72
CA ALA A 141 15.87 11.75 26.27
C ALA A 141 15.37 12.59 27.44
N THR A 142 14.20 13.21 27.31
CA THR A 142 13.43 13.68 28.47
C THR A 142 12.32 12.68 28.75
N LEU A 143 12.59 11.87 29.77
CA LEU A 143 11.65 11.05 30.50
C LEU A 143 10.98 11.92 31.58
N GLY A 144 9.65 11.85 31.70
CA GLY A 144 8.95 12.06 32.97
C GLY A 144 8.11 13.34 33.09
N GLY A 145 6.85 13.17 33.54
CA GLY A 145 6.04 14.29 34.01
C GLY A 145 4.53 14.08 34.06
N LEU A 146 4.08 13.12 34.86
CA LEU A 146 2.70 12.97 35.33
C LEU A 146 2.20 14.28 35.98
N LEU A 147 1.09 14.85 35.50
CA LEU A 147 0.21 15.70 36.31
C LEU A 147 -1.24 15.27 36.09
N ILE A 148 -1.70 14.49 37.06
CA ILE A 148 -3.10 14.36 37.44
C ILE A 148 -3.40 15.56 38.34
N ASP A 149 -4.35 16.41 37.96
CA ASP A 149 -5.25 17.13 38.87
C ASP A 149 -6.50 17.47 38.06
N ARG A 150 -7.60 16.72 38.24
CA ARG A 150 -8.70 17.04 39.17
C ARG A 150 -9.29 18.43 38.94
N ASP A 151 -10.43 18.46 38.25
CA ASP A 151 -11.59 19.17 38.80
C ASP A 151 -12.88 18.55 38.26
N THR A 152 -13.30 17.49 38.94
CA THR A 152 -14.71 17.18 39.09
C THR A 152 -15.36 18.22 39.98
N ALA A 153 -16.57 18.64 39.59
CA ALA A 153 -17.57 19.37 40.36
C ALA A 153 -17.45 20.91 40.37
N ARG A 154 -18.25 21.52 39.48
CA ARG A 154 -19.40 22.29 39.97
C ARG A 154 -20.49 22.46 38.92
N SER A 155 -21.49 21.59 39.03
CA SER A 155 -22.85 21.98 38.71
C SER A 155 -23.24 23.12 39.66
N THR A 156 -23.47 24.31 39.13
CA THR A 156 -24.28 25.33 39.80
C THR A 156 -25.39 25.72 38.85
N ALA A 157 -26.58 25.22 39.16
CA ALA A 157 -27.82 25.85 38.77
C ALA A 157 -27.85 27.28 39.33
N SER A 158 -28.15 28.26 38.49
CA SER A 158 -28.90 29.42 38.94
C SER A 158 -29.72 30.00 37.80
N ALA A 159 -30.95 30.28 38.17
CA ALA A 159 -32.07 30.62 37.33
C ALA A 159 -32.07 32.08 36.89
N ALA A 160 -32.81 32.29 35.80
CA ALA A 160 -33.63 33.44 35.47
C ALA A 160 -32.96 34.82 35.39
N HIS A 161 -32.93 35.37 34.18
CA HIS A 161 -33.60 36.64 33.84
C HIS A 161 -34.26 36.46 32.47
N GLY A 162 -35.57 36.70 32.41
CA GLY A 162 -36.33 36.74 31.16
C GLY A 162 -36.24 38.11 30.50
N ASP A 163 -36.56 38.19 29.21
CA ASP A 163 -37.78 38.84 28.73
C ASP A 163 -37.93 38.72 27.19
N SER A 164 -39.18 38.42 26.81
CA SER A 164 -39.93 38.75 25.59
C SER A 164 -39.39 38.55 24.16
N GLY A 165 -40.15 37.73 23.42
CA GLY A 165 -40.15 37.66 21.95
C GLY A 165 -41.23 36.70 21.42
N LYS A 166 -42.49 37.08 21.61
CA LYS A 166 -43.73 36.35 21.25
C LYS A 166 -44.00 36.37 19.73
N ALA A 167 -44.28 35.21 19.12
CA ALA A 167 -45.27 35.06 18.06
C ALA A 167 -45.63 33.58 17.85
N ALA A 168 -46.91 33.26 18.06
CA ALA A 168 -47.51 31.96 17.85
C ALA A 168 -48.08 31.85 16.44
N ALA A 169 -47.96 30.67 15.82
CA ALA A 169 -48.91 30.15 14.84
C ALA A 169 -48.75 28.61 14.76
N GLU A 170 -49.78 27.90 15.21
CA GLU A 170 -50.14 26.50 14.90
C GLU A 170 -51.50 26.54 14.14
N PRO A 171 -52.07 25.44 13.59
CA PRO A 171 -51.57 24.05 13.45
C PRO A 171 -51.81 23.42 12.06
N SER A 172 -51.14 22.29 11.76
CA SER A 172 -51.62 21.10 11.02
C SER A 172 -50.41 20.20 10.72
N ALA A 173 -50.22 19.06 11.37
CA ALA A 173 -50.85 17.75 11.16
C ALA A 173 -49.94 16.80 10.35
N VAL A 174 -49.50 15.73 11.04
CA VAL A 174 -49.06 14.39 10.57
C VAL A 174 -47.77 14.29 9.73
N ASP A 175 -46.67 13.80 10.31
CA ASP A 175 -46.30 12.37 10.28
C ASP A 175 -44.95 12.12 10.99
N ALA A 176 -44.82 10.93 11.58
CA ALA A 176 -43.83 10.56 12.59
C ALA A 176 -42.37 10.49 12.06
N SER A 177 -41.57 11.53 12.31
CA SER A 177 -40.11 11.41 12.28
C SER A 177 -39.63 10.69 13.55
N ARG A 178 -39.49 9.37 13.44
CA ARG A 178 -38.66 8.58 14.36
C ARG A 178 -37.26 9.21 14.41
N PRO A 179 -36.69 9.48 15.59
CA PRO A 179 -35.26 9.74 15.70
C PRO A 179 -34.55 8.48 15.20
N ARG A 180 -33.78 8.58 14.11
CA ARG A 180 -32.83 7.54 13.74
C ARG A 180 -31.90 7.32 14.94
N PRO A 181 -31.73 6.08 15.43
CA PRO A 181 -30.66 5.82 16.36
C PRO A 181 -29.37 5.89 15.55
N ASN A 182 -28.76 7.07 15.50
CA ASN A 182 -27.32 7.12 15.44
C ASN A 182 -26.88 6.52 16.79
N ALA A 183 -26.80 5.18 16.82
CA ALA A 183 -26.13 4.48 17.88
C ALA A 183 -24.75 5.10 17.93
N ALA A 184 -24.53 5.89 18.99
CA ALA A 184 -23.22 6.38 19.33
C ALA A 184 -22.34 5.13 19.45
N ALA A 185 -21.57 4.82 18.40
CA ALA A 185 -20.41 3.96 18.45
C ALA A 185 -19.35 4.71 19.28
N GLY A 186 -19.70 4.91 20.55
CA GLY A 186 -19.10 5.85 21.46
C GLY A 186 -17.93 5.17 22.14
N SER A 187 -16.75 5.40 21.59
CA SER A 187 -15.50 5.61 22.32
C SER A 187 -14.93 4.58 23.30
N GLN A 188 -15.66 3.52 23.69
CA GLN A 188 -15.35 2.66 24.84
C GLN A 188 -14.97 1.20 24.50
N GLY A 189 -14.71 0.87 23.23
CA GLY A 189 -14.22 -0.46 22.88
C GLY A 189 -12.68 -0.56 22.91
N PRO A 190 -12.13 -1.79 22.89
CA PRO A 190 -10.69 -2.02 22.87
C PRO A 190 -10.02 -1.41 21.63
N GLU A 191 -8.74 -1.09 21.74
CA GLU A 191 -7.90 -0.76 20.59
C GLU A 191 -7.50 -2.06 19.89
N PHE A 192 -8.06 -2.29 18.71
CA PHE A 192 -7.61 -3.32 17.80
C PHE A 192 -6.28 -2.90 17.20
N THR A 193 -5.29 -3.79 17.31
CA THR A 193 -4.00 -3.65 16.66
C THR A 193 -3.77 -4.86 15.77
N ALA A 194 -3.04 -4.69 14.67
CA ALA A 194 -2.79 -5.79 13.74
C ALA A 194 -2.07 -6.96 14.43
N GLU A 195 -1.14 -6.69 15.36
CA GLU A 195 -0.40 -7.75 16.05
C GLU A 195 -1.25 -8.54 17.04
N GLN A 196 -2.23 -7.90 17.69
CA GLN A 196 -3.02 -8.51 18.76
C GLN A 196 -4.40 -8.97 18.28
N LEU A 197 -4.82 -8.65 17.06
CA LEU A 197 -6.12 -9.00 16.50
C LEU A 197 -6.45 -10.49 16.67
N PRO A 198 -5.53 -11.46 16.45
CA PRO A 198 -5.84 -12.88 16.65
C PRO A 198 -6.23 -13.25 18.08
N ALA A 199 -5.62 -12.60 19.08
CA ALA A 199 -5.94 -12.83 20.49
C ALA A 199 -7.24 -12.11 20.88
N GLN A 200 -7.42 -10.87 20.40
CA GLN A 200 -8.61 -10.06 20.67
C GLN A 200 -9.88 -10.67 20.08
N ILE A 201 -9.81 -11.23 18.86
CA ILE A 201 -10.94 -11.90 18.22
C ILE A 201 -11.28 -13.20 18.94
N ARG A 202 -10.28 -13.98 19.39
CA ARG A 202 -10.53 -15.15 20.25
C ARG A 202 -11.23 -14.76 21.55
N GLN A 203 -10.85 -13.63 22.16
CA GLN A 203 -11.52 -13.11 23.34
C GLN A 203 -12.97 -12.67 23.04
N LEU A 204 -13.22 -12.02 21.91
CA LEU A 204 -14.57 -11.65 21.46
C LEU A 204 -15.45 -12.87 21.19
N LEU A 205 -14.88 -13.96 20.66
CA LEU A 205 -15.59 -15.22 20.45
C LEU A 205 -15.82 -15.99 21.76
N SER A 206 -14.92 -15.85 22.73
CA SER A 206 -14.99 -16.51 24.03
C SER A 206 -15.84 -15.74 25.05
N ALA A 207 -16.08 -14.45 24.81
CA ALA A 207 -16.96 -13.61 25.60
C ALA A 207 -18.40 -14.12 25.45
N LYS A 208 -18.81 -14.97 26.39
CA LYS A 208 -20.19 -15.43 26.54
C LYS A 208 -21.10 -14.20 26.66
N PRO A 209 -22.24 -14.14 25.97
CA PRO A 209 -23.15 -12.99 26.06
C PRO A 209 -23.88 -13.02 27.41
N ALA A 210 -23.22 -12.62 28.47
CA ALA A 210 -23.77 -12.31 29.79
C ALA A 210 -22.69 -11.60 30.61
N ASP A 211 -23.10 -10.53 31.30
CA ASP A 211 -22.31 -9.66 32.18
C ASP A 211 -21.38 -8.63 31.49
N GLN A 212 -22.01 -7.62 30.90
CA GLN A 212 -21.83 -6.23 31.35
C GLN A 212 -22.98 -5.31 30.90
N LEU A 213 -23.49 -4.56 31.87
CA LEU A 213 -24.69 -3.72 31.83
C LEU A 213 -24.60 -2.54 30.83
N ALA A 214 -25.36 -2.65 29.75
CA ALA A 214 -26.20 -1.61 29.14
C ALA A 214 -27.34 -2.38 28.42
N PRO A 215 -28.55 -1.83 28.21
CA PRO A 215 -29.63 -2.59 27.58
C PRO A 215 -29.15 -3.07 26.21
N ALA A 216 -28.88 -4.37 26.13
CA ALA A 216 -28.66 -5.05 24.88
C ALA A 216 -29.96 -4.91 24.10
N ASP A 217 -29.97 -4.06 23.08
CA ASP A 217 -30.90 -4.24 21.99
C ASP A 217 -30.69 -5.68 21.48
N PRO A 218 -31.72 -6.54 21.52
CA PRO A 218 -31.62 -7.90 21.02
C PRO A 218 -31.60 -7.80 19.48
N GLY A 219 -30.43 -7.52 18.92
CA GLY A 219 -30.31 -7.17 17.51
C GLY A 219 -28.91 -6.71 17.11
N GLY A 220 -27.85 -7.39 17.59
CA GLY A 220 -26.46 -7.21 17.15
C GLY A 220 -26.22 -7.63 15.69
N SER A 221 -27.09 -7.18 14.78
CA SER A 221 -26.95 -7.27 13.34
C SER A 221 -26.04 -6.13 12.92
N ALA A 222 -24.92 -6.47 12.29
CA ALA A 222 -24.10 -5.46 11.65
C ALA A 222 -24.97 -4.62 10.67
N PRO A 223 -24.76 -3.30 10.59
CA PRO A 223 -25.43 -2.47 9.60
C PRO A 223 -25.19 -3.02 8.19
N ALA A 224 -26.23 -3.06 7.35
CA ALA A 224 -26.13 -3.60 5.98
C ALA A 224 -25.05 -2.91 5.13
N CYS A 225 -24.83 -1.61 5.36
CA CYS A 225 -23.72 -0.83 4.79
C CYS A 225 -22.34 -1.37 5.19
N ALA A 226 -22.14 -1.75 6.45
CA ALA A 226 -20.87 -2.32 6.91
C ALA A 226 -20.66 -3.74 6.37
N LEU A 227 -21.73 -4.53 6.26
CA LEU A 227 -21.72 -5.83 5.61
C LEU A 227 -21.40 -5.72 4.10
N ALA A 228 -22.02 -4.77 3.42
CA ALA A 228 -21.73 -4.48 2.01
C ALA A 228 -20.29 -4.01 1.82
N ALA A 229 -19.77 -3.15 2.71
CA ALA A 229 -18.38 -2.71 2.67
C ALA A 229 -17.39 -3.88 2.88
N ALA A 230 -17.76 -4.88 3.70
CA ALA A 230 -16.99 -6.09 3.90
C ALA A 230 -17.12 -7.12 2.75
N GLY A 231 -17.97 -6.86 1.75
CA GLY A 231 -18.24 -7.80 0.66
C GLY A 231 -19.17 -8.96 1.04
N HIS A 232 -19.84 -8.86 2.20
CA HIS A 232 -20.71 -9.89 2.77
C HIS A 232 -22.16 -9.37 2.99
N PRO A 233 -22.84 -8.80 1.97
CA PRO A 233 -24.14 -8.16 2.14
C PRO A 233 -25.25 -9.12 2.60
N ASP A 234 -25.14 -10.40 2.24
CA ASP A 234 -26.14 -11.43 2.51
C ASP A 234 -25.70 -12.46 3.57
N ASP A 235 -24.45 -12.36 4.06
CA ASP A 235 -23.89 -13.28 5.03
C ASP A 235 -23.93 -12.68 6.45
N PRO A 236 -24.57 -13.35 7.43
CA PRO A 236 -24.53 -12.88 8.81
C PRO A 236 -23.14 -13.14 9.42
N PRO A 237 -22.54 -12.16 10.10
CA PRO A 237 -21.28 -12.36 10.80
C PRO A 237 -21.50 -13.30 11.99
N LEU A 238 -20.49 -14.10 12.29
CA LEU A 238 -20.45 -14.98 13.47
C LEU A 238 -20.53 -14.18 14.76
N THR A 239 -19.85 -13.03 14.81
CA THR A 239 -19.92 -12.08 15.92
C THR A 239 -19.59 -10.68 15.42
N THR A 240 -20.05 -9.69 16.17
CA THR A 240 -19.74 -8.28 15.95
C THR A 240 -19.20 -7.66 17.23
N GLY A 241 -18.27 -6.71 17.11
CA GLY A 241 -17.70 -6.00 18.26
C GLY A 241 -17.34 -4.57 17.90
N THR A 242 -17.58 -3.62 18.81
CA THR A 242 -17.16 -2.22 18.60
C THR A 242 -15.80 -1.97 19.24
N GLY A 243 -15.00 -1.11 18.63
CA GLY A 243 -13.69 -0.72 19.16
C GLY A 243 -13.04 0.38 18.36
N ARG A 244 -11.72 0.45 18.43
CA ARG A 244 -10.92 1.44 17.71
C ARG A 244 -9.79 0.77 16.95
N TYR A 245 -9.41 1.34 15.82
CA TYR A 245 -8.22 0.94 15.07
C TYR A 245 -7.47 2.20 14.66
N GLN A 246 -6.22 2.33 15.11
CA GLN A 246 -5.42 3.53 14.94
C GLN A 246 -6.15 4.79 15.44
N GLY A 247 -6.83 4.66 16.59
CA GLY A 247 -7.64 5.72 17.20
C GLY A 247 -9.00 6.01 16.53
N ARG A 248 -9.28 5.43 15.36
CA ARG A 248 -10.55 5.59 14.63
C ARG A 248 -11.58 4.57 15.11
N PRO A 249 -12.86 4.95 15.31
CA PRO A 249 -13.89 3.99 15.71
C PRO A 249 -14.12 2.97 14.59
N VAL A 250 -14.25 1.70 14.97
CA VAL A 250 -14.52 0.58 14.07
C VAL A 250 -15.55 -0.39 14.64
N LEU A 251 -16.23 -1.07 13.73
CA LEU A 251 -17.04 -2.25 13.96
C LEU A 251 -16.29 -3.47 13.39
N ALA A 252 -15.87 -4.37 14.27
CA ALA A 252 -15.31 -5.66 13.93
C ALA A 252 -16.41 -6.61 13.49
N LEU A 253 -16.26 -7.20 12.31
CA LEU A 253 -17.12 -8.20 11.71
C LEU A 253 -16.30 -9.49 11.52
N VAL A 254 -16.78 -10.60 12.07
CA VAL A 254 -16.07 -11.89 11.99
C VAL A 254 -16.92 -12.87 11.20
N PHE A 255 -16.35 -13.45 10.15
CA PHE A 255 -16.99 -14.43 9.29
C PHE A 255 -16.27 -15.77 9.35
N ARG A 256 -16.99 -16.81 8.95
CA ARG A 256 -16.44 -18.14 8.77
C ARG A 256 -16.27 -18.38 7.26
N PRO A 257 -15.14 -18.95 6.81
CA PRO A 257 -14.93 -19.20 5.40
C PRO A 257 -15.93 -20.22 4.84
N PRO A 258 -16.19 -20.19 3.53
CA PRO A 258 -17.05 -21.16 2.86
C PRO A 258 -16.50 -22.57 3.07
N GLY A 259 -17.34 -23.48 3.59
CA GLY A 259 -16.94 -24.85 3.95
C GLY A 259 -16.74 -25.09 5.45
N GLY A 260 -16.80 -24.04 6.28
CA GLY A 260 -16.95 -24.16 7.73
C GLY A 260 -15.69 -24.58 8.51
N SER A 261 -14.61 -24.95 7.82
CA SER A 261 -13.29 -25.25 8.38
C SER A 261 -12.26 -24.30 7.78
N GLY A 262 -11.39 -23.72 8.62
CA GLY A 262 -10.38 -22.76 8.19
C GLY A 262 -10.25 -21.57 9.14
N PRO A 263 -9.30 -20.66 8.85
CA PRO A 263 -9.17 -19.40 9.60
C PRO A 263 -10.43 -18.55 9.44
N LEU A 264 -10.78 -17.79 10.48
CA LEU A 264 -11.89 -16.83 10.46
C LEU A 264 -11.47 -15.58 9.71
N ASP A 265 -12.39 -15.00 8.94
CA ASP A 265 -12.17 -13.75 8.22
C ASP A 265 -12.66 -12.58 9.09
N VAL A 266 -11.81 -11.58 9.30
CA VAL A 266 -12.08 -10.46 10.21
C VAL A 266 -11.95 -9.15 9.47
N TYR A 267 -12.99 -8.33 9.53
CA TYR A 267 -13.06 -7.01 8.91
C TYR A 267 -13.27 -5.96 10.00
N LEU A 268 -12.46 -4.89 9.99
CA LEU A 268 -12.68 -3.70 10.80
C LEU A 268 -13.27 -2.60 9.91
N ALA A 269 -14.58 -2.41 9.99
CA ALA A 269 -15.31 -1.43 9.20
C ALA A 269 -15.51 -0.11 9.97
N THR A 270 -15.50 1.05 9.29
CA THR A 270 -15.93 2.30 9.92
C THR A 270 -17.45 2.23 10.20
N PRO A 271 -17.92 2.77 11.33
CA PRO A 271 -19.34 2.75 11.68
C PRO A 271 -20.18 3.74 10.86
N ASP A 272 -19.55 4.54 10.00
CA ASP A 272 -20.20 5.58 9.20
C ASP A 272 -21.02 4.95 8.07
N CYS A 273 -22.35 5.10 8.10
CA CYS A 273 -23.23 4.60 7.06
C CYS A 273 -23.96 5.75 6.34
N PRO A 274 -24.03 5.74 4.99
CA PRO A 274 -23.71 4.64 4.07
C PRO A 274 -22.23 4.52 3.65
N GLY A 275 -21.36 5.45 4.02
CA GLY A 275 -19.95 5.49 3.60
C GLY A 275 -19.00 4.57 4.39
N SER A 276 -19.45 3.35 4.71
CA SER A 276 -18.64 2.45 5.53
C SER A 276 -17.46 1.95 4.70
N SER A 277 -16.27 1.96 5.29
CA SER A 277 -15.02 1.58 4.65
C SER A 277 -14.27 0.57 5.52
N ILE A 278 -13.56 -0.35 4.90
CA ILE A 278 -12.75 -1.35 5.62
C ILE A 278 -11.38 -0.75 5.90
N LEU A 279 -11.05 -0.60 7.19
CA LEU A 279 -9.74 -0.11 7.63
C LEU A 279 -8.72 -1.25 7.74
N LEU A 280 -9.18 -2.47 8.01
CA LEU A 280 -8.35 -3.65 8.08
C LEU A 280 -9.15 -4.89 7.71
N HIS A 281 -8.55 -5.76 6.91
CA HIS A 281 -9.00 -7.12 6.66
C HIS A 281 -7.87 -8.08 7.05
N SER A 282 -8.18 -9.09 7.86
CA SER A 282 -7.21 -10.09 8.31
C SER A 282 -7.87 -11.45 8.49
N THR A 283 -7.11 -12.50 8.24
CA THR A 283 -7.50 -13.86 8.59
C THR A 283 -6.90 -14.22 9.96
N VAL A 284 -7.70 -14.83 10.82
CA VAL A 284 -7.31 -15.24 12.18
C VAL A 284 -7.48 -16.74 12.31
N PRO A 285 -6.50 -17.50 12.81
CA PRO A 285 -6.68 -18.93 13.05
C PRO A 285 -7.92 -19.19 13.90
N ALA A 286 -8.80 -20.09 13.43
CA ALA A 286 -9.96 -20.49 14.21
C ALA A 286 -9.51 -21.12 15.55
N PRO A 287 -10.22 -20.86 16.66
CA PRO A 287 -9.96 -21.48 17.94
C PRO A 287 -10.19 -23.00 17.93
#